data_AF-A0A9E5TKE3-F1
#
_entry.id   AF-A0A9E5TKE3-F1
#
_cell.length_a   1.000
_cell.length_b   1.000
_cell.length_c   1.000
_cell.angle_alpha   90.00
_cell.angle_beta   90.00
_cell.angle_gamma   90.00
#
_symmetry.space_group_name_H-M   'P 1'
#
loop_
_entity.id
_entity.type
_entity.pdbx_description
1 polymer ?
#
loop_
_entity_poly.entity_id
_entity_poly.type
_entity_poly.pdbx_seq_one_letter_code
_entity_poly.pdbx_strand_id
1 'polypeptide(L)'
;MIVKNALEKRVLIGAAMILLAFVLAACAGAEGPPGPQGAQGPPGPPGEGLTEEQAAQLEASAAFVESVPFPALDEVLRGCPSCHALVDPETGQHTLAYEAHERTEARGEEHPEIAPDGTSLAPTEEVNVTTCLSCHAAGTGAREGMGAAAPLSLRDIVHPAHMSSQWFKLHYGGNCFACHNVNGEGEWEILTEAVTVNEKGVPDPDNLPIPGAIHVGAH
;
A
#
# COMPACT_ATOMS: atom_id res chain seq x y z
N MET A 1 40.31 -24.17 -45.65
CA MET A 1 40.60 -23.55 -44.34
C MET A 1 39.34 -23.03 -43.60
N ILE A 2 38.11 -23.35 -44.05
CA ILE A 2 36.86 -22.78 -43.48
C ILE A 2 36.16 -23.75 -42.49
N VAL A 3 36.39 -25.06 -42.59
CA VAL A 3 35.67 -26.08 -41.81
C VAL A 3 36.15 -26.19 -40.35
N LYS A 4 37.44 -25.91 -40.09
CA LYS A 4 38.04 -26.01 -38.73
C LYS A 4 37.40 -25.02 -37.74
N ASN A 5 37.08 -23.82 -38.23
CA ASN A 5 36.52 -22.71 -37.45
C ASN A 5 35.08 -22.98 -36.97
N ALA A 6 34.30 -23.77 -37.72
CA ALA A 6 32.93 -24.10 -37.36
C ALA A 6 32.86 -25.19 -36.26
N LEU A 7 33.81 -26.12 -36.26
CA LEU A 7 33.88 -27.18 -35.26
C LEU A 7 34.35 -26.62 -33.91
N GLU A 8 35.37 -25.77 -33.91
CA GLU A 8 35.90 -25.12 -32.69
C GLU A 8 34.83 -24.24 -32.01
N LYS A 9 34.04 -23.49 -32.78
CA LYS A 9 32.92 -22.68 -32.24
C LYS A 9 31.80 -23.54 -31.64
N ARG A 10 31.47 -24.68 -32.23
CA ARG A 10 30.44 -25.60 -31.69
C ARG A 10 30.89 -26.27 -30.40
N VAL A 11 32.18 -26.62 -30.30
CA VAL A 11 32.77 -27.16 -29.07
C VAL A 11 32.80 -26.11 -27.96
N LEU A 12 33.15 -24.86 -28.29
CA LEU A 12 33.14 -23.74 -27.33
C LEU A 12 31.73 -23.42 -26.80
N ILE A 13 30.72 -23.37 -27.69
CA ILE A 13 29.33 -23.13 -27.29
C ILE A 13 28.80 -24.30 -26.45
N GLY A 14 29.10 -25.54 -26.83
CA GLY A 14 28.73 -26.73 -26.06
C GLY A 14 29.37 -26.75 -24.66
N ALA A 15 30.66 -26.42 -24.55
CA ALA A 15 31.35 -26.32 -23.27
C ALA A 15 30.79 -25.19 -22.39
N ALA A 16 30.46 -24.03 -22.96
CA ALA A 16 29.86 -22.91 -22.23
C ALA A 16 28.46 -23.25 -21.71
N MET A 17 27.63 -23.96 -22.49
CA MET A 17 26.29 -24.40 -22.07
C MET A 17 26.36 -25.45 -20.95
N ILE A 18 27.32 -26.37 -21.01
CA ILE A 18 27.55 -27.35 -19.95
C ILE A 18 28.01 -26.65 -18.67
N LEU A 19 28.95 -25.69 -18.77
CA LEU A 19 29.40 -24.93 -17.60
C LEU A 19 28.25 -24.13 -16.96
N LEU A 20 27.41 -23.50 -17.78
CA LEU A 20 26.25 -22.74 -17.31
C LEU A 20 25.22 -23.64 -16.59
N ALA A 21 25.00 -24.86 -17.09
CA ALA A 21 24.15 -25.84 -16.42
C ALA A 21 24.69 -26.28 -15.05
N PHE A 22 26.02 -26.39 -14.90
CA PHE A 22 26.66 -26.71 -13.61
C PHE A 22 26.61 -25.54 -12.62
N VAL A 23 26.69 -24.29 -13.08
CA VAL A 23 26.56 -23.10 -12.20
C VAL A 23 25.12 -22.93 -11.71
N LEU A 24 24.12 -23.19 -12.56
CA LEU A 24 22.70 -23.13 -12.15
C LEU A 24 22.32 -24.24 -11.16
N ALA A 25 22.92 -25.44 -11.28
CA ALA A 25 22.72 -26.52 -10.32
C ALA A 25 23.37 -26.27 -8.95
N ALA A 26 24.40 -25.41 -8.88
CA ALA A 26 25.09 -25.07 -7.63
C ALA A 26 24.33 -24.05 -6.76
N CYS A 27 23.33 -23.35 -7.31
CA CYS A 27 22.49 -22.41 -6.56
C CYS A 27 21.16 -23.00 -6.08
N ALA A 28 20.81 -24.21 -6.50
CA ALA A 28 19.73 -24.99 -5.91
C ALA A 28 20.24 -25.64 -4.62
N GLY A 29 20.45 -24.82 -3.59
CA GLY A 29 20.75 -25.32 -2.25
C GLY A 29 19.66 -26.31 -1.83
N ALA A 30 20.07 -27.51 -1.43
CA ALA A 30 19.15 -28.49 -0.85
C ALA A 30 18.39 -27.83 0.30
N GLU A 31 17.07 -28.00 0.36
CA GLU A 31 16.29 -27.63 1.55
C GLU A 31 17.00 -28.24 2.76
N GLY A 32 17.48 -27.36 3.64
CA GLY A 32 18.10 -27.78 4.89
C GLY A 32 17.11 -28.67 5.65
N PRO A 33 17.60 -29.66 6.42
CA PRO A 33 16.71 -30.44 7.26
C PRO A 33 15.89 -29.48 8.13
N PRO A 34 14.58 -29.74 8.33
CA PRO A 34 13.76 -28.92 9.22
C PRO A 34 14.49 -28.76 10.54
N GLY A 35 14.64 -27.50 10.98
CA GLY A 35 15.31 -27.17 12.24
C GLY A 35 14.67 -27.95 13.40
N PRO A 36 15.41 -28.21 14.49
CA PRO A 36 14.86 -28.93 15.62
C PRO A 36 13.59 -28.23 16.10
N GLN A 37 12.48 -28.97 16.09
CA GLN A 37 11.23 -28.51 16.65
C GLN A 37 11.49 -28.16 18.12
N GLY A 38 11.29 -26.90 18.50
CA GLY A 38 11.42 -26.48 19.90
C GLY A 38 10.54 -27.37 20.79
N ALA A 39 10.96 -27.56 22.05
CA ALA A 39 10.19 -28.35 22.99
C ALA A 39 8.73 -27.88 23.00
N GLN A 40 7.82 -28.80 22.70
CA GLN A 40 6.40 -28.50 22.71
C GLN A 40 6.04 -28.08 24.13
N GLY A 41 5.51 -26.86 24.28
CA GLY A 41 5.09 -26.35 25.58
C GLY A 41 4.08 -27.30 26.23
N PRO A 42 3.93 -27.26 27.56
CA PRO A 42 2.92 -28.07 28.23
C PRO A 42 1.55 -27.85 27.59
N PRO A 43 0.72 -28.90 27.44
CA PRO A 43 -0.64 -28.74 26.96
C PRO A 43 -1.35 -27.70 27.85
N GLY A 44 -1.99 -26.73 27.20
CA GLY A 44 -2.80 -25.74 27.90
C GLY A 44 -3.89 -26.43 28.74
N PRO A 45 -4.42 -25.74 29.77
CA PRO A 45 -5.56 -26.27 30.50
C PRO A 45 -6.71 -26.60 29.51
N PRO A 46 -7.52 -27.63 29.76
CA PRO A 46 -8.72 -27.88 28.97
C PRO A 46 -9.55 -26.60 28.94
N GLY A 47 -9.75 -26.03 27.75
CA GLY A 47 -10.65 -24.90 27.61
C GLY A 47 -12.06 -25.34 27.99
N GLU A 48 -12.70 -24.65 28.92
CA GLU A 48 -14.14 -24.76 29.07
C GLU A 48 -14.75 -24.38 27.72
N GLY A 49 -15.58 -25.26 27.15
CA GLY A 49 -16.30 -24.97 25.92
C GLY A 49 -17.16 -23.70 26.10
N LEU A 50 -17.47 -23.03 24.98
CA LEU A 50 -18.38 -21.89 25.01
C LEU A 50 -19.70 -22.30 25.66
N THR A 51 -20.25 -21.44 26.50
CA THR A 51 -21.63 -21.61 26.98
C THR A 51 -22.60 -21.49 25.81
N GLU A 52 -23.82 -22.03 25.95
CA GLU A 52 -24.86 -21.89 24.91
C GLU A 52 -25.13 -20.42 24.55
N GLU A 53 -25.05 -19.52 25.53
CA GLU A 53 -25.20 -18.07 25.33
C GLU A 53 -24.04 -17.48 24.51
N GLN A 54 -22.80 -17.89 24.80
CA GLN A 54 -21.62 -17.46 24.04
C GLN A 54 -21.61 -18.02 22.62
N ALA A 55 -22.07 -19.26 22.42
CA ALA A 55 -22.24 -19.85 21.11
C ALA A 55 -23.29 -19.10 20.29
N ALA A 56 -24.44 -18.77 20.90
CA ALA A 56 -25.50 -18.00 20.24
C ALA A 56 -25.04 -16.57 19.87
N GLN A 57 -24.26 -15.91 20.73
CA GLN A 57 -23.68 -14.60 20.41
C GLN A 57 -22.65 -14.66 19.28
N LEU A 58 -21.85 -15.72 19.22
CA LEU A 58 -20.89 -15.93 18.13
C LEU A 58 -21.60 -16.15 16.80
N GLU A 59 -22.66 -16.95 16.80
CA GLU A 59 -23.46 -17.24 15.61
C GLU A 59 -24.21 -15.99 15.11
N ALA A 60 -24.76 -15.19 16.03
CA ALA A 60 -25.35 -13.89 15.70
C ALA A 60 -24.32 -12.90 15.14
N SER A 61 -23.10 -12.90 15.68
CA SER A 61 -21.99 -12.07 15.20
C SER A 61 -21.51 -12.50 13.81
N ALA A 62 -21.45 -13.81 13.55
CA ALA A 62 -21.11 -14.35 12.24
C ALA A 62 -22.15 -13.98 11.18
N ALA A 63 -23.44 -14.13 11.49
CA ALA A 63 -24.53 -13.72 10.60
C ALA A 63 -24.49 -12.21 10.31
N PHE A 64 -24.14 -11.38 11.30
CA PHE A 64 -23.92 -9.95 11.08
C PHE A 64 -22.75 -9.68 10.12
N VAL A 65 -21.59 -10.29 10.35
CA VAL A 65 -20.41 -10.14 9.47
C VAL A 65 -20.72 -10.56 8.03
N GLU A 66 -21.48 -11.63 7.83
CA GLU A 66 -21.89 -12.11 6.50
C GLU A 66 -22.89 -11.15 5.80
N SER A 67 -23.62 -10.35 6.58
CA SER A 67 -24.54 -9.33 6.07
C SER A 67 -23.90 -7.97 5.80
N VAL A 68 -22.64 -7.77 6.19
CA VAL A 68 -21.88 -6.58 5.81
C VAL A 68 -21.50 -6.70 4.33
N PRO A 69 -21.98 -5.81 3.45
CA PRO A 69 -21.59 -5.84 2.05
C PRO A 69 -20.13 -5.40 1.93
N PHE A 70 -19.23 -6.37 1.77
CA PHE A 70 -17.86 -6.10 1.35
C PHE A 70 -17.85 -5.89 -0.18
N PRO A 71 -17.16 -4.86 -0.70
CA PRO A 71 -17.01 -4.70 -2.14
C PRO A 71 -16.32 -5.93 -2.73
N ALA A 72 -16.67 -6.27 -3.97
CA ALA A 72 -16.04 -7.38 -4.66
C ALA A 72 -14.53 -7.06 -4.83
N LEU A 73 -13.67 -8.06 -4.62
CA LEU A 73 -12.22 -7.87 -4.53
C LEU A 73 -11.59 -7.37 -5.85
N ASP A 74 -12.28 -7.54 -6.98
CA ASP A 74 -11.92 -7.04 -8.31
C ASP A 74 -12.25 -5.55 -8.53
N GLU A 75 -12.99 -4.92 -7.61
CA GLU A 75 -13.28 -3.48 -7.63
C GLU A 75 -12.34 -2.67 -6.71
N VAL A 76 -11.47 -3.33 -5.96
CA VAL A 76 -10.61 -2.66 -4.97
C VAL A 76 -9.38 -2.08 -5.66
N LEU A 77 -9.36 -0.77 -5.87
CA LEU A 77 -8.14 -0.04 -6.23
C LEU A 77 -7.37 0.36 -4.97
N ARG A 78 -6.06 0.57 -5.11
CA ARG A 78 -5.19 1.17 -4.07
C ARG A 78 -4.82 2.60 -4.43
N GLY A 79 -4.30 3.34 -3.45
CA GLY A 79 -3.82 4.72 -3.57
C GLY A 79 -4.90 5.75 -3.23
N CYS A 80 -4.49 6.97 -2.90
CA CYS A 80 -5.42 8.01 -2.46
C CYS A 80 -6.59 8.25 -3.44
N PRO A 81 -6.38 8.25 -4.77
CA PRO A 81 -7.46 8.46 -5.73
C PRO A 81 -8.50 7.32 -5.79
N SER A 82 -8.25 6.16 -5.20
CA SER A 82 -9.28 5.09 -5.12
C SER A 82 -10.47 5.50 -4.27
N CYS A 83 -10.24 6.32 -3.24
CA CYS A 83 -11.28 6.84 -2.34
C CYS A 83 -11.60 8.30 -2.63
N HIS A 84 -10.60 9.08 -3.06
CA HIS A 84 -10.71 10.52 -3.29
C HIS A 84 -10.88 10.85 -4.77
N ALA A 85 -11.87 10.21 -5.39
CA ALA A 85 -12.25 10.47 -6.78
C ALA A 85 -13.23 11.65 -6.86
N LEU A 86 -13.27 12.29 -8.02
CA LEU A 86 -14.26 13.33 -8.31
C LEU A 86 -15.65 12.71 -8.43
N VAL A 87 -16.54 13.02 -7.48
CA VAL A 87 -17.94 12.55 -7.48
C VAL A 87 -18.90 13.59 -8.06
N ASP A 88 -18.64 14.87 -7.79
CA ASP A 88 -19.43 15.99 -8.31
C ASP A 88 -18.50 17.01 -8.99
N PRO A 89 -18.60 17.22 -10.32
CA PRO A 89 -17.75 18.15 -11.05
C PRO A 89 -18.01 19.62 -10.73
N GLU A 90 -19.18 19.97 -10.18
CA GLU A 90 -19.49 21.37 -9.83
C GLU A 90 -18.78 21.79 -8.54
N THR A 91 -18.68 20.87 -7.58
CA THR A 91 -18.15 21.15 -6.24
C THR A 91 -16.78 20.54 -5.98
N GLY A 92 -16.34 19.57 -6.79
CA GLY A 92 -15.14 18.80 -6.54
C GLY A 92 -15.31 17.71 -5.49
N GLN A 93 -16.54 17.35 -5.13
CA GLN A 93 -16.84 16.54 -3.95
C GLN A 93 -15.99 15.26 -3.90
N HIS A 94 -15.44 15.01 -2.70
CA HIS A 94 -14.56 13.89 -2.32
C HIS A 94 -13.13 13.88 -2.87
N THR A 95 -12.77 14.82 -3.76
CA THR A 95 -11.35 15.01 -4.11
C THR A 95 -10.50 15.36 -2.87
N LEU A 96 -9.18 15.13 -2.96
CA LEU A 96 -8.26 15.47 -1.85
C LEU A 96 -8.33 16.95 -1.48
N ALA A 97 -8.37 17.83 -2.48
CA ALA A 97 -8.51 19.26 -2.27
C ALA A 97 -9.86 19.63 -1.63
N TYR A 98 -10.97 19.03 -2.08
CA TYR A 98 -12.27 19.26 -1.47
C TYR A 98 -12.27 18.95 0.04
N GLU A 99 -11.79 17.77 0.43
CA GLU A 99 -11.75 17.37 1.82
C GLU A 99 -10.79 18.27 2.64
N ALA A 100 -9.68 18.71 2.06
CA ALA A 100 -8.77 19.64 2.74
C ALA A 100 -9.43 21.01 3.01
N HIS A 101 -10.15 21.56 2.02
CA HIS A 101 -10.90 22.81 2.16
C HIS A 101 -12.02 22.68 3.18
N GLU A 102 -12.88 21.66 3.05
CA GLU A 102 -14.02 21.44 3.96
C GLU A 102 -13.57 21.30 5.42
N ARG A 103 -12.51 20.52 5.67
CA ARG A 103 -12.01 20.29 7.04
C ARG A 103 -11.34 21.52 7.64
N THR A 104 -10.73 22.35 6.80
CA THR A 104 -10.11 23.60 7.26
C THR A 104 -11.18 24.66 7.56
N GLU A 105 -12.19 24.77 6.69
CA GLU A 105 -13.36 25.63 6.90
C GLU A 105 -14.13 25.25 8.16
N ALA A 106 -14.33 23.95 8.41
CA ALA A 106 -14.99 23.45 9.63
C ALA A 106 -14.25 23.84 10.92
N ARG A 107 -12.97 24.20 10.83
CA ARG A 107 -12.15 24.71 11.95
C ARG A 107 -12.14 26.24 12.03
N GLY A 108 -12.87 26.93 11.15
CA GLY A 108 -12.88 28.40 11.04
C GLY A 108 -11.58 28.96 10.45
N GLU A 109 -10.82 28.13 9.72
CA GLU A 109 -9.58 28.50 9.04
C GLU A 109 -9.82 28.45 7.51
N GLU A 110 -8.86 28.94 6.74
CA GLU A 110 -8.88 28.89 5.26
C GLU A 110 -7.68 28.08 4.77
N HIS A 111 -7.92 27.12 3.88
CA HIS A 111 -6.84 26.39 3.23
C HIS A 111 -6.32 27.20 2.04
N PRO A 112 -5.01 27.28 1.79
CA PRO A 112 -4.48 27.99 0.63
C PRO A 112 -5.09 27.50 -0.68
N GLU A 113 -5.36 28.44 -1.60
CA GLU A 113 -5.86 28.12 -2.95
C GLU A 113 -4.74 27.74 -3.92
N ILE A 114 -3.48 28.04 -3.60
CA ILE A 114 -2.32 27.82 -4.48
C ILE A 114 -1.19 27.18 -3.68
N ALA A 115 -0.61 26.10 -4.21
CA ALA A 115 0.54 25.42 -3.65
C ALA A 115 1.85 26.22 -3.89
N PRO A 116 2.96 25.93 -3.17
CA PRO A 116 4.22 26.65 -3.32
C PRO A 116 4.82 26.67 -4.73
N ASP A 117 4.51 25.66 -5.55
CA ASP A 117 4.93 25.54 -6.94
C ASP A 117 4.00 26.26 -7.95
N GLY A 118 2.94 26.90 -7.45
CA GLY A 118 1.93 27.57 -8.27
C GLY A 118 0.76 26.67 -8.70
N THR A 119 0.75 25.40 -8.31
CA THR A 119 -0.35 24.49 -8.62
C THR A 119 -1.64 24.95 -7.93
N SER A 120 -2.75 24.96 -8.69
CA SER A 120 -4.07 25.25 -8.13
C SER A 120 -4.48 24.17 -7.14
N LEU A 121 -4.96 24.58 -5.97
CA LEU A 121 -5.57 23.73 -4.95
C LEU A 121 -7.10 23.80 -5.01
N ALA A 122 -7.66 24.13 -6.17
CA ALA A 122 -9.09 24.03 -6.40
C ALA A 122 -9.56 22.58 -6.18
N PRO A 123 -10.79 22.36 -5.69
CA PRO A 123 -11.43 21.04 -5.57
C PRO A 123 -11.56 20.30 -6.91
N THR A 124 -10.47 19.73 -7.42
CA THR A 124 -10.44 18.97 -8.68
C THR A 124 -9.65 17.68 -8.50
N GLU A 125 -9.79 16.75 -9.45
CA GLU A 125 -9.05 15.48 -9.49
C GLU A 125 -7.56 15.65 -9.81
N GLU A 126 -7.14 16.83 -10.26
CA GLU A 126 -5.74 17.13 -10.61
C GLU A 126 -4.85 17.29 -9.36
N VAL A 127 -5.45 17.60 -8.20
CA VAL A 127 -4.72 17.72 -6.93
C VAL A 127 -4.47 16.34 -6.36
N ASN A 128 -3.23 15.87 -6.46
CA ASN A 128 -2.80 14.60 -5.91
C ASN A 128 -2.05 14.76 -4.57
N VAL A 129 -1.75 13.64 -3.91
CA VAL A 129 -1.09 13.61 -2.60
C VAL A 129 0.30 14.27 -2.60
N THR A 130 1.01 14.30 -3.73
CA THR A 130 2.30 14.99 -3.83
C THR A 130 2.15 16.50 -3.69
N THR A 131 1.07 17.06 -4.23
CA THR A 131 0.71 18.47 -4.04
C THR A 131 0.47 18.76 -2.57
N CYS A 132 -0.24 17.89 -1.85
CA CYS A 132 -0.44 18.04 -0.40
C CYS A 132 0.90 17.97 0.36
N LEU A 133 1.78 17.05 -0.03
CA LEU A 133 3.10 16.88 0.60
C LEU A 133 4.01 18.09 0.42
N SER A 134 3.80 18.95 -0.59
CA SER A 134 4.58 20.19 -0.75
C SER A 134 4.51 21.11 0.49
N CYS A 135 3.41 21.05 1.25
CA CYS A 135 3.22 21.77 2.51
C CYS A 135 3.22 20.85 3.73
N HIS A 136 2.64 19.65 3.59
CA HIS A 136 2.37 18.72 4.68
C HIS A 136 3.37 17.56 4.79
N ALA A 137 4.45 17.52 4.02
CA ALA A 137 5.55 16.58 4.27
C ALA A 137 6.06 16.71 5.71
N ALA A 138 6.66 15.65 6.27
CA ALA A 138 7.19 15.72 7.63
C ALA A 138 8.23 16.85 7.76
N GLY A 139 8.00 17.76 8.71
CA GLY A 139 8.97 18.79 9.05
C GLY A 139 10.13 18.24 9.86
N THR A 140 11.31 18.82 9.68
CA THR A 140 12.54 18.46 10.41
C THR A 140 12.99 19.59 11.34
N GLY A 141 13.81 19.25 12.34
CA GLY A 141 14.43 20.25 13.23
C GLY A 141 13.39 21.08 13.99
N ALA A 142 13.37 22.40 13.80
CA ALA A 142 12.42 23.29 14.46
C ALA A 142 10.94 23.04 14.08
N ARG A 143 10.68 22.21 13.06
CA ARG A 143 9.34 21.81 12.61
C ARG A 143 9.05 20.33 12.83
N GLU A 144 9.85 19.64 13.65
CA GLU A 144 9.59 18.25 14.01
C GLU A 144 8.17 18.10 14.60
N GLY A 145 7.39 17.15 14.09
CA GLY A 145 5.98 16.96 14.44
C GLY A 145 4.98 17.89 13.73
N MET A 146 5.44 18.71 12.78
CA MET A 146 4.60 19.56 11.93
C MET A 146 4.76 19.18 10.45
N GLY A 147 4.01 19.86 9.58
CA GLY A 147 4.28 19.86 8.14
C GLY A 147 5.50 20.71 7.80
N ALA A 148 6.12 20.46 6.65
CA ALA A 148 7.27 21.21 6.14
C ALA A 148 6.98 22.71 6.01
N ALA A 149 5.77 23.06 5.59
CA ALA A 149 5.25 24.44 5.54
C ALA A 149 3.87 24.60 6.19
N ALA A 150 3.24 23.52 6.64
CA ALA A 150 1.92 23.54 7.28
C ALA A 150 1.97 23.23 8.79
N PRO A 151 0.96 23.65 9.58
CA PRO A 151 0.90 23.36 11.02
C PRO A 151 0.88 21.86 11.37
N LEU A 152 0.34 21.03 10.48
CA LEU A 152 0.21 19.58 10.66
C LEU A 152 0.92 18.83 9.53
N SER A 153 1.56 17.72 9.87
CA SER A 153 2.08 16.80 8.86
C SER A 153 0.93 15.98 8.25
N LEU A 154 1.09 15.52 7.01
CA LEU A 154 0.06 14.74 6.31
C LEU A 154 -0.19 13.42 7.04
N ARG A 155 0.86 12.81 7.60
CA ARG A 155 0.80 11.64 8.48
C ARG A 155 -0.19 11.85 9.63
N ASP A 156 -0.09 12.99 10.30
CA ASP A 156 -0.87 13.29 11.50
C ASP A 156 -2.31 13.70 11.17
N ILE A 157 -2.61 13.99 9.89
CA ILE A 157 -3.97 14.21 9.38
C ILE A 157 -4.58 12.87 8.91
N VAL A 158 -3.89 12.19 8.00
CA VAL A 158 -4.45 11.05 7.24
C VAL A 158 -4.57 9.81 8.11
N HIS A 159 -3.58 9.45 8.92
CA HIS A 159 -3.68 8.22 9.72
C HIS A 159 -4.83 8.28 10.72
N PRO A 160 -5.02 9.33 11.53
CA PRO A 160 -6.18 9.40 12.42
C PRO A 160 -7.51 9.42 11.67
N ALA A 161 -7.61 10.20 10.58
CA ALA A 161 -8.83 10.30 9.77
C ALA A 161 -9.28 8.94 9.22
N HIS A 162 -8.34 8.10 8.76
CA HIS A 162 -8.66 6.82 8.14
C HIS A 162 -8.67 5.66 9.13
N MET A 163 -7.69 5.56 10.04
CA MET A 163 -7.59 4.43 10.97
C MET A 163 -8.70 4.43 12.04
N SER A 164 -9.32 5.59 12.29
CA SER A 164 -10.51 5.69 13.14
C SER A 164 -11.82 5.51 12.36
N SER A 165 -11.81 5.62 11.03
CA SER A 165 -12.99 5.52 10.18
C SER A 165 -13.52 4.09 10.10
N GLN A 166 -14.79 3.90 10.41
CA GLN A 166 -15.47 2.61 10.20
C GLN A 166 -15.58 2.28 8.72
N TRP A 167 -15.78 3.29 7.86
CA TRP A 167 -15.83 3.09 6.42
C TRP A 167 -14.54 2.49 5.89
N PHE A 168 -13.39 3.06 6.29
CA PHE A 168 -12.09 2.55 5.88
C PHE A 168 -11.83 1.12 6.39
N LYS A 169 -12.28 0.81 7.61
CA LYS A 169 -12.16 -0.55 8.18
C LYS A 169 -12.99 -1.57 7.41
N LEU A 170 -14.23 -1.24 7.07
CA LEU A 170 -15.15 -2.17 6.41
C LEU A 170 -14.82 -2.33 4.92
N HIS A 171 -14.48 -1.25 4.21
CA HIS A 171 -14.30 -1.30 2.75
C HIS A 171 -12.86 -1.55 2.31
N TYR A 172 -11.87 -1.23 3.15
CA TYR A 172 -10.44 -1.34 2.82
C TYR A 172 -9.65 -2.15 3.86
N GLY A 173 -10.36 -2.84 4.76
CA GLY A 173 -9.78 -3.72 5.78
C GLY A 173 -8.94 -3.00 6.83
N GLY A 174 -8.96 -1.66 6.89
CA GLY A 174 -8.12 -0.92 7.82
C GLY A 174 -6.62 -1.05 7.53
N ASN A 175 -6.25 -1.41 6.30
CA ASN A 175 -4.92 -1.88 5.97
C ASN A 175 -3.99 -0.76 5.45
N CYS A 176 -2.75 -0.71 5.94
CA CYS A 176 -1.70 0.20 5.46
C CYS A 176 -1.50 0.11 3.93
N PHE A 177 -1.63 -1.09 3.36
CA PHE A 177 -1.43 -1.30 1.93
C PHE A 177 -2.53 -0.69 1.05
N ALA A 178 -3.65 -0.21 1.61
CA ALA A 178 -4.63 0.55 0.83
C ALA A 178 -4.01 1.82 0.22
N CYS A 179 -3.06 2.45 0.91
CA CYS A 179 -2.41 3.70 0.46
C CYS A 179 -0.91 3.54 0.21
N HIS A 180 -0.27 2.54 0.82
CA HIS A 180 1.17 2.37 0.78
C HIS A 180 1.61 1.15 0.00
N ASN A 181 2.84 1.19 -0.51
CA ASN A 181 3.58 0.02 -0.97
C ASN A 181 4.88 -0.15 -0.17
N VAL A 182 5.54 -1.30 -0.33
CA VAL A 182 6.90 -1.52 0.17
C VAL A 182 7.77 -1.93 -1.01
N ASN A 183 8.87 -1.21 -1.24
CA ASN A 183 9.78 -1.48 -2.35
C ASN A 183 10.69 -2.70 -2.09
N GLY A 184 11.56 -3.01 -3.06
CA GLY A 184 12.48 -4.15 -2.98
C GLY A 184 13.50 -4.02 -1.83
N GLU A 185 13.74 -2.81 -1.36
CA GLU A 185 14.63 -2.45 -0.27
C GLU A 185 13.95 -2.47 1.11
N GLY A 186 12.63 -2.69 1.15
CA GLY A 186 11.84 -2.71 2.39
C GLY A 186 11.41 -1.33 2.88
N GLU A 187 11.52 -0.30 2.04
CA GLU A 187 11.11 1.06 2.37
C GLU A 187 9.65 1.32 1.98
N TRP A 188 8.98 2.17 2.76
CA TRP A 188 7.59 2.54 2.52
C TRP A 188 7.46 3.57 1.41
N GLU A 189 6.52 3.29 0.51
CA GLU A 189 6.11 4.19 -0.57
C GLU A 189 4.65 4.60 -0.37
N ILE A 190 4.28 5.79 -0.84
CA ILE A 190 2.88 6.20 -1.01
C ILE A 190 2.49 6.01 -2.46
N LEU A 191 1.26 5.56 -2.69
CA LEU A 191 0.64 5.43 -4.01
C LEU A 191 -0.13 6.72 -4.33
N THR A 192 0.43 7.55 -5.22
CA THR A 192 -0.12 8.85 -5.62
C THR A 192 -1.19 8.74 -6.70
N GLU A 193 -1.28 7.58 -7.33
CA GLU A 193 -2.22 7.24 -8.39
C GLU A 193 -3.10 6.06 -7.96
N ALA A 194 -4.23 5.86 -8.65
CA ALA A 194 -5.03 4.66 -8.47
C ALA A 194 -4.28 3.45 -9.05
N VAL A 195 -4.07 2.42 -8.23
CA VAL A 195 -3.35 1.20 -8.61
C VAL A 195 -4.32 0.04 -8.67
N THR A 196 -4.43 -0.57 -9.86
CA THR A 196 -5.17 -1.80 -10.07
C THR A 196 -4.45 -2.97 -9.41
N VAL A 197 -5.22 -3.83 -8.75
CA VAL A 197 -4.71 -5.02 -8.06
C VAL A 197 -5.57 -6.24 -8.37
N ASN A 198 -5.00 -7.42 -8.13
CA ASN A 198 -5.75 -8.67 -8.13
C ASN A 198 -6.54 -8.87 -6.83
N GLU A 199 -7.21 -10.02 -6.70
CA GLU A 199 -8.04 -10.37 -5.55
C GLU A 199 -7.29 -10.47 -4.21
N LYS A 200 -5.95 -10.40 -4.24
CA LYS A 200 -5.07 -10.43 -3.07
C LYS A 200 -4.46 -9.05 -2.77
N GLY A 201 -4.82 -8.01 -3.50
CA GLY A 201 -4.26 -6.67 -3.35
C GLY A 201 -2.85 -6.51 -3.96
N VAL A 202 -2.42 -7.46 -4.81
CA VAL A 202 -1.12 -7.40 -5.48
C VAL A 202 -1.25 -6.56 -6.76
N PRO A 203 -0.36 -5.56 -6.98
CA PRO A 203 -0.36 -4.74 -8.20
C PRO A 203 -0.22 -5.59 -9.47
N ASP A 204 -0.85 -5.11 -10.54
CA ASP A 204 -0.75 -5.72 -11.86
C ASP A 204 0.71 -5.76 -12.35
N PRO A 205 1.30 -6.96 -12.61
CA PRO A 205 2.67 -7.08 -13.08
C PRO A 205 2.92 -6.44 -14.46
N ASP A 206 1.88 -6.26 -15.29
CA ASP A 206 2.00 -5.60 -16.59
C ASP A 206 2.16 -4.08 -16.45
N ASN A 207 1.85 -3.52 -15.27
CA ASN A 207 1.96 -2.10 -14.95
C ASN A 207 3.13 -1.81 -14.00
N LEU A 208 4.26 -2.48 -14.18
CA LEU A 208 5.49 -2.21 -13.42
C LEU A 208 6.41 -1.23 -14.15
N PRO A 209 7.03 -0.24 -13.46
CA PRO A 209 6.96 0.03 -12.02
C PRO A 209 5.58 0.52 -11.57
N ILE A 210 5.21 0.25 -10.30
CA ILE A 210 3.87 0.57 -9.76
C ILE A 210 3.57 2.05 -9.99
N PRO A 211 2.45 2.41 -10.66
CA PRO A 211 2.13 3.80 -10.97
C PRO A 211 1.99 4.65 -9.70
N GLY A 212 2.55 5.86 -9.74
CA GLY A 212 2.51 6.79 -8.62
C GLY A 212 3.20 6.32 -7.33
N ALA A 213 3.97 5.23 -7.32
CA ALA A 213 4.73 4.84 -6.15
C ALA A 213 5.88 5.81 -5.90
N ILE A 214 5.82 6.55 -4.79
CA ILE A 214 6.88 7.49 -4.39
C ILE A 214 7.40 7.16 -3.00
N HIS A 215 8.72 7.30 -2.83
CA HIS A 215 9.35 7.19 -1.52
C HIS A 215 8.98 8.39 -0.67
N VAL A 216 8.48 8.13 0.55
CA VAL A 216 8.27 9.18 1.55
C VAL A 216 9.47 9.13 2.47
N GLY A 217 10.47 9.98 2.17
CA GLY A 217 11.73 10.03 2.88
C GLY A 217 11.57 10.05 4.40
N ALA A 218 12.37 9.24 5.09
CA ALA A 218 12.77 9.53 6.46
C ALA A 218 13.64 10.79 6.45
N HIS A 219 12.99 11.96 6.46
CA HIS A 219 13.66 13.24 6.68
C HIS A 219 13.73 13.52 8.18
#